data_AF-A0A9P4QA64-F1
#
_entry.id   AF-A0A9P4QA64-F1
#
_cell.length_a   1.000
_cell.length_b   1.000
_cell.length_c   1.000
_cell.angle_alpha   90.00
_cell.angle_beta   90.00
_cell.angle_gamma   90.00
#
_symmetry.space_group_name_H-M   'P 1'
#
loop_
_entity.id
_entity.type
_entity.pdbx_description
1 polymer ?
#
loop_
_entity_poly.entity_id
_entity_poly.type
_entity_poly.pdbx_seq_one_letter_code
_entity_poly.pdbx_strand_id
1 'polypeptide(L)'
;MNSVSGANPSFNRRRESKRTPLHWAAAYGHLAIVRLLLSSGGDRDARTTFGRTPVLEAMVENKLDVLTYLLDQGASVNTRTNSGWTMLHDAAANGKVDAVQMLIERGADKGHARLESKDSQGSTPLHYAVRAQKFLPVRRLLRLGASTIAKDLNGNTPL
;
A
#
# COMPACT_ATOMS: atom_id res chain seq x y z
N MET A 1 41.49 -30.32 -26.32
CA MET A 1 40.27 -30.91 -25.73
C MET A 1 39.40 -29.77 -25.24
N ASN A 2 38.21 -29.64 -25.84
CA ASN A 2 37.19 -28.66 -25.49
C ASN A 2 36.64 -28.90 -24.08
N SER A 3 36.26 -27.80 -23.41
CA SER A 3 34.93 -27.56 -22.83
C SER A 3 35.00 -26.85 -21.48
N VAL A 4 34.78 -25.53 -21.56
CA VAL A 4 33.96 -24.71 -20.65
C VAL A 4 33.51 -25.36 -19.33
N SER A 5 34.05 -24.86 -18.22
CA SER A 5 33.30 -24.74 -16.97
C SER A 5 33.09 -23.25 -16.70
N GLY A 6 32.19 -22.66 -17.50
CA GLY A 6 31.53 -21.43 -17.13
C GLY A 6 30.62 -21.73 -15.94
N ALA A 7 31.17 -21.64 -14.73
CA ALA A 7 30.37 -21.46 -13.53
C ALA A 7 29.82 -20.02 -13.57
N ASN A 8 28.82 -19.83 -14.42
CA ASN A 8 27.97 -18.65 -14.42
C ASN A 8 27.29 -18.62 -13.03
N PRO A 9 27.62 -17.68 -12.13
CA PRO A 9 26.93 -17.59 -10.85
C PRO A 9 25.53 -17.09 -11.18
N SER A 10 24.63 -18.03 -11.39
CA SER A 10 23.22 -17.82 -11.69
C SER A 10 22.60 -17.00 -10.57
N PHE A 11 22.63 -15.67 -10.76
CA PHE A 11 21.56 -14.71 -10.51
C PHE A 11 20.62 -14.98 -9.32
N ASN A 12 21.14 -15.48 -8.20
CA ASN A 12 20.38 -15.60 -6.96
C ASN A 12 20.68 -14.41 -6.04
N ARG A 13 20.79 -13.21 -6.63
CA ARG A 13 20.69 -11.95 -5.89
C ARG A 13 19.21 -11.78 -5.53
N ARG A 14 18.68 -12.64 -4.64
CA ARG A 14 17.44 -12.35 -3.90
C ARG A 14 17.68 -10.97 -3.32
N ARG A 15 17.03 -9.95 -3.87
CA ARG A 15 17.08 -8.60 -3.30
C ARG A 15 16.62 -8.77 -1.86
N GLU A 16 17.54 -8.72 -0.91
CA GLU A 16 17.22 -8.73 0.52
C GLU A 16 16.16 -7.65 0.72
N SER A 17 14.93 -8.06 1.03
CA SER A 17 13.92 -7.08 1.37
C SER A 17 14.44 -6.38 2.62
N LYS A 18 14.62 -5.06 2.57
CA LYS A 18 14.99 -4.20 3.71
C LYS A 18 13.90 -4.18 4.80
N ARG A 19 13.33 -5.35 5.12
CA ARG A 19 12.26 -5.54 6.09
C ARG A 19 12.88 -5.52 7.48
N THR A 20 12.35 -4.63 8.31
CA THR A 20 12.65 -4.58 9.75
C THR A 20 11.68 -5.50 10.51
N PRO A 21 11.97 -5.85 11.78
CA PRO A 21 11.02 -6.55 12.64
C PRO A 21 9.65 -5.87 12.71
N LEU A 22 9.63 -4.54 12.64
CA LEU A 22 8.39 -3.75 12.66
C LEU A 22 7.50 -4.02 11.44
N HIS A 23 8.09 -4.29 10.25
CA HIS A 23 7.31 -4.70 9.08
C HIS A 23 6.57 -6.02 9.31
N TRP A 24 7.25 -7.00 9.89
CA TRP A 24 6.68 -8.31 10.17
C TRP A 24 5.63 -8.23 11.27
N ALA A 25 5.93 -7.55 12.38
CA ALA A 25 4.97 -7.34 13.45
C ALA A 25 3.70 -6.62 12.93
N ALA A 26 3.86 -5.66 12.02
CA ALA A 26 2.74 -4.98 11.39
C ALA A 26 1.92 -5.86 10.45
N ALA A 27 2.59 -6.62 9.56
CA ALA A 27 1.96 -7.57 8.65
C ALA A 27 1.15 -8.64 9.41
N TYR A 28 1.67 -9.15 10.52
CA TYR A 28 1.03 -10.21 11.29
C TYR A 28 0.07 -9.71 12.38
N GLY A 29 -0.09 -8.40 12.57
CA GLY A 29 -1.04 -7.83 13.52
C GLY A 29 -0.59 -7.93 14.99
N HIS A 30 0.72 -8.01 15.24
CA HIS A 30 1.25 -8.17 16.59
C HIS A 30 1.37 -6.82 17.31
N LEU A 31 0.23 -6.22 17.68
CA LEU A 31 0.16 -4.87 18.24
C LEU A 31 1.09 -4.64 19.45
N ALA A 32 1.17 -5.60 20.37
CA ALA A 32 2.08 -5.50 21.53
C ALA A 32 3.55 -5.41 21.12
N ILE A 33 3.95 -6.18 20.09
CA ILE A 33 5.31 -6.16 19.54
C ILE A 33 5.55 -4.85 18.79
N VAL A 34 4.56 -4.36 18.04
CA VAL A 34 4.64 -3.05 17.36
C VAL A 34 4.89 -1.92 18.37
N ARG A 35 4.14 -1.91 19.48
CA ARG A 35 4.32 -0.94 20.58
C ARG A 35 5.74 -0.99 21.14
N LEU A 36 6.20 -2.18 21.49
CA LEU A 36 7.54 -2.41 22.03
C LEU A 36 8.63 -1.93 21.05
N LEU A 37 8.53 -2.28 19.78
CA LEU A 37 9.52 -1.91 18.77
C LEU A 37 9.59 -0.40 18.56
N LEU A 38 8.46 0.30 18.54
CA LEU A 38 8.44 1.76 18.44
C LEU A 38 9.00 2.44 19.70
N SER A 39 8.65 1.95 20.90
CA SER A 39 9.21 2.50 22.15
C SER A 39 10.71 2.31 22.28
N SER A 40 11.26 1.28 21.63
CA SER A 40 12.71 1.00 21.57
C SER A 40 13.43 1.75 20.44
N GLY A 41 12.80 2.74 19.82
CA GLY A 41 13.41 3.56 18.75
C GLY A 41 13.34 2.94 17.36
N GLY A 42 12.48 1.95 17.14
CA GLY A 42 12.24 1.39 15.81
C GLY A 42 11.73 2.45 14.84
N ASP A 43 12.30 2.50 13.63
CA ASP A 43 11.89 3.43 12.59
C ASP A 43 10.50 3.06 12.05
N ARG A 44 9.49 3.85 12.45
CA ARG A 44 8.08 3.73 12.05
C ARG A 44 7.88 3.83 10.55
N ASP A 45 8.73 4.61 9.88
CA ASP A 45 8.60 4.95 8.46
C ASP A 45 9.66 4.22 7.60
N ALA A 46 10.34 3.23 8.19
CA ALA A 46 11.32 2.38 7.52
C ALA A 46 10.75 1.81 6.22
N ARG A 47 11.54 1.81 5.14
CA ARG A 47 11.09 1.37 3.81
C ARG A 47 11.80 0.09 3.37
N THR A 48 11.02 -0.90 2.95
CA THR A 48 11.54 -2.08 2.24
C THR A 48 12.12 -1.69 0.87
N THR A 49 12.73 -2.66 0.17
CA THR A 49 13.21 -2.47 -1.21
C THR A 49 12.10 -2.12 -2.20
N PHE A 50 10.84 -2.42 -1.89
CA PHE A 50 9.66 -2.04 -2.68
C PHE A 50 9.04 -0.71 -2.24
N GLY A 51 9.60 -0.06 -1.20
CA GLY A 51 9.06 1.16 -0.64
C GLY A 51 7.84 0.95 0.26
N ARG A 52 7.58 -0.28 0.70
CA ARG A 52 6.56 -0.54 1.72
C ARG A 52 7.07 -0.11 3.08
N THR A 53 6.23 0.56 3.84
CA THR A 53 6.43 0.88 5.26
C THR A 53 5.64 -0.09 6.14
N PRO A 54 5.88 -0.15 7.46
CA PRO A 54 5.08 -0.94 8.38
C PRO A 54 3.57 -0.67 8.28
N VAL A 55 3.16 0.59 8.13
CA VAL A 55 1.73 0.95 7.99
C VAL A 55 1.10 0.40 6.70
N LEU A 56 1.87 0.33 5.62
CA LEU A 56 1.43 -0.31 4.37
C LEU A 56 1.29 -1.82 4.53
N GLU A 57 2.18 -2.50 5.25
CA GLU A 57 2.08 -3.94 5.47
C GLU A 57 0.85 -4.28 6.35
N ALA A 58 0.57 -3.50 7.40
CA ALA A 58 -0.65 -3.66 8.20
C ALA A 58 -1.92 -3.48 7.35
N MET A 59 -1.94 -2.51 6.43
CA MET A 59 -3.05 -2.31 5.50
C MET A 59 -3.22 -3.49 4.54
N VAL A 60 -2.14 -3.93 3.89
CA VAL A 60 -2.17 -5.07 2.95
C VAL A 60 -2.71 -6.33 3.62
N GLU A 61 -2.33 -6.58 4.87
CA GLU A 61 -2.77 -7.76 5.64
C GLU A 61 -4.06 -7.54 6.46
N ASN A 62 -4.71 -6.38 6.28
CA ASN A 62 -5.95 -5.97 6.94
C ASN A 62 -5.89 -6.00 8.48
N LYS A 63 -4.74 -5.63 9.06
CA LYS A 63 -4.52 -5.52 10.51
C LYS A 63 -4.96 -4.14 10.99
N LEU A 64 -6.26 -3.92 11.08
CA LEU A 64 -6.85 -2.59 11.33
C LEU A 64 -6.47 -1.98 12.68
N ASP A 65 -6.25 -2.82 13.70
CA ASP A 65 -5.79 -2.42 15.02
C ASP A 65 -4.37 -1.84 14.99
N VAL A 66 -3.44 -2.54 14.31
CA VAL A 66 -2.07 -2.08 14.10
C VAL A 66 -2.02 -0.88 13.16
N LEU A 67 -2.81 -0.91 12.08
CA LEU A 67 -2.92 0.19 11.14
C LEU A 67 -3.36 1.47 11.85
N THR A 68 -4.45 1.38 12.63
CA THR A 68 -4.97 2.49 13.44
C THR A 68 -3.89 3.01 14.39
N TYR A 69 -3.24 2.11 15.14
CA TYR A 69 -2.20 2.50 16.07
C TYR A 69 -1.03 3.20 15.37
N LEU A 70 -0.54 2.68 14.24
CA LEU A 70 0.57 3.30 13.49
C LEU A 70 0.19 4.70 12.98
N LEU A 71 -1.05 4.89 12.51
CA LEU A 71 -1.58 6.20 12.12
C LEU A 71 -1.66 7.16 13.32
N ASP A 72 -2.13 6.69 14.48
CA ASP A 72 -2.17 7.47 15.72
C ASP A 72 -0.77 7.86 16.21
N GLN A 73 0.22 7.01 15.93
CA GLN A 73 1.62 7.32 16.16
C GLN A 73 2.22 8.25 15.10
N GLY A 74 1.44 8.78 14.15
CA GLY A 74 1.92 9.76 13.16
C GLY A 74 2.45 9.15 11.86
N ALA A 75 2.26 7.86 11.60
CA ALA A 75 2.53 7.30 10.27
C ALA A 75 1.62 7.98 9.23
N SER A 76 2.17 8.28 8.05
CA SER A 76 1.40 8.98 7.02
C SER A 76 0.38 8.06 6.34
N VAL A 77 -0.88 8.48 6.33
CA VAL A 77 -1.94 7.82 5.53
C VAL A 77 -1.69 7.91 4.01
N ASN A 78 -0.87 8.88 3.59
CA ASN A 78 -0.52 9.13 2.19
C ASN A 78 0.71 8.33 1.72
N THR A 79 1.20 7.40 2.53
CA THR A 79 2.38 6.62 2.18
C THR A 79 2.15 5.85 0.88
N ARG A 80 3.19 5.86 0.04
CA ARG A 80 3.20 5.19 -1.25
C ARG A 80 4.43 4.29 -1.41
N THR A 81 4.27 3.19 -2.12
CA THR A 81 5.39 2.32 -2.55
C THR A 81 6.23 3.01 -3.63
N ASN A 82 7.32 2.37 -4.05
CA ASN A 82 8.14 2.89 -5.15
C ASN A 82 7.40 2.92 -6.50
N SER A 83 6.32 2.14 -6.65
CA SER A 83 5.44 2.18 -7.81
C SER A 83 4.28 3.18 -7.66
N GLY A 84 4.31 4.04 -6.63
CA GLY A 84 3.22 4.98 -6.35
C GLY A 84 1.96 4.34 -5.74
N TRP A 85 1.98 3.04 -5.44
CA TRP A 85 0.85 2.32 -4.85
C TRP A 85 0.55 2.84 -3.44
N THR A 86 -0.71 3.23 -3.18
CA THR A 86 -1.16 3.76 -1.88
C THR A 86 -2.03 2.74 -1.14
N MET A 87 -2.29 3.00 0.15
CA MET A 87 -3.26 2.22 0.93
C MET A 87 -4.66 2.21 0.29
N LEU A 88 -5.07 3.31 -0.36
CA LEU A 88 -6.37 3.38 -1.02
C LEU A 88 -6.44 2.51 -2.27
N HIS A 89 -5.34 2.37 -3.03
CA HIS A 89 -5.26 1.41 -4.14
C HIS A 89 -5.47 -0.02 -3.63
N ASP A 90 -4.78 -0.40 -2.55
CA ASP A 90 -4.90 -1.73 -1.96
C ASP A 90 -6.32 -2.01 -1.46
N ALA A 91 -6.90 -1.07 -0.71
CA ALA A 91 -8.24 -1.21 -0.17
C ALA A 91 -9.31 -1.30 -1.28
N ALA A 92 -9.17 -0.50 -2.33
CA ALA A 92 -10.04 -0.49 -3.50
C ALA A 92 -9.96 -1.80 -4.30
N ALA A 93 -8.75 -2.24 -4.63
CA ALA A 93 -8.50 -3.47 -5.41
C ALA A 93 -8.98 -4.73 -4.69
N ASN A 94 -8.81 -4.78 -3.36
CA ASN A 94 -9.08 -5.98 -2.57
C ASN A 94 -10.48 -6.00 -1.93
N GLY A 95 -11.33 -4.98 -2.14
CA GLY A 95 -12.69 -5.00 -1.59
C GLY A 95 -12.80 -4.55 -0.13
N LYS A 96 -11.76 -3.93 0.45
CA LYS A 96 -11.70 -3.58 1.88
C LYS A 96 -12.44 -2.27 2.16
N VAL A 97 -13.77 -2.31 2.12
CA VAL A 97 -14.63 -1.12 2.23
C VAL A 97 -14.40 -0.36 3.53
N ASP A 98 -14.27 -1.05 4.66
CA ASP A 98 -14.03 -0.41 5.95
C ASP A 98 -12.69 0.33 5.99
N ALA A 99 -11.68 -0.23 5.34
CA ALA A 99 -10.40 0.46 5.19
C ALA A 99 -10.50 1.66 4.24
N VAL A 100 -11.26 1.57 3.13
CA VAL A 100 -11.57 2.73 2.28
C VAL A 100 -12.20 3.84 3.13
N GLN A 101 -13.16 3.49 4.00
CA GLN A 101 -13.82 4.45 4.88
C GLN A 101 -12.83 5.10 5.85
N MET A 102 -12.09 4.27 6.59
CA MET A 102 -11.14 4.71 7.59
C MET A 102 -10.03 5.60 7.01
N LEU A 103 -9.47 5.24 5.84
CA LEU A 103 -8.39 5.99 5.18
C LEU A 103 -8.83 7.39 4.73
N ILE A 104 -10.12 7.57 4.42
CA ILE A 104 -10.70 8.87 4.05
C ILE A 104 -10.99 9.71 5.29
N GLU A 105 -11.50 9.10 6.36
CA GLU A 105 -11.79 9.79 7.62
C GLU A 105 -10.53 10.27 8.34
N ARG A 106 -9.47 9.45 8.35
CA ARG A 106 -8.21 9.73 9.07
C ARG A 106 -7.23 10.62 8.31
N GLY A 107 -7.50 10.97 7.06
CA GLY A 107 -6.64 11.89 6.32
C GLY A 107 -6.90 13.35 6.64
N ALA A 108 -5.85 14.12 6.94
CA ALA A 108 -5.91 15.58 7.06
C ALA A 108 -6.47 16.23 5.77
N ASP A 109 -6.07 15.68 4.60
CA ASP A 109 -6.74 15.91 3.33
C ASP A 109 -7.95 14.98 3.22
N LYS A 110 -9.12 15.42 3.69
CA LYS A 110 -10.42 14.77 3.43
C LYS A 110 -10.87 14.93 1.96
N GLY A 111 -9.94 15.24 1.06
CA GLY A 111 -10.21 15.76 -0.27
C GLY A 111 -9.90 14.80 -1.42
N HIS A 112 -10.47 15.14 -2.58
CA HIS A 112 -10.36 14.47 -3.87
C HIS A 112 -8.93 14.04 -4.26
N ALA A 113 -7.89 14.76 -3.82
CA ALA A 113 -6.49 14.47 -4.16
C ALA A 113 -6.05 13.03 -3.79
N ARG A 114 -6.58 12.44 -2.71
CA ARG A 114 -6.28 11.04 -2.37
C ARG A 114 -7.00 10.05 -3.29
N LEU A 115 -8.24 10.35 -3.67
CA LEU A 115 -9.02 9.56 -4.61
C LEU A 115 -8.37 9.51 -6.00
N GLU A 116 -7.67 10.59 -6.37
CA GLU A 116 -6.97 10.74 -7.65
C GLU A 116 -5.47 10.41 -7.58
N SER A 117 -5.01 9.79 -6.49
CA SER A 117 -3.61 9.34 -6.42
C SER A 117 -3.34 8.34 -7.54
N LYS A 118 -2.31 8.62 -8.35
CA LYS A 118 -1.90 7.77 -9.46
C LYS A 118 -0.69 6.93 -9.10
N ASP A 119 -0.73 5.66 -9.46
CA ASP A 119 0.44 4.79 -9.44
C ASP A 119 1.36 5.04 -10.65
N SER A 120 2.42 4.23 -10.80
CA SER A 120 3.36 4.34 -11.92
C SER A 120 2.74 4.07 -13.29
N GLN A 121 1.56 3.44 -13.35
CA GLN A 121 0.80 3.23 -14.58
C GLN A 121 -0.22 4.35 -14.81
N GLY A 122 -0.22 5.41 -13.99
CA GLY A 122 -1.21 6.48 -14.06
C GLY A 122 -2.59 6.07 -13.55
N SER A 123 -2.73 4.87 -12.99
CA SER A 123 -4.00 4.30 -12.56
C SER A 123 -4.37 4.84 -11.18
N THR A 124 -5.66 5.11 -10.97
CA THR A 124 -6.22 5.53 -9.67
C THR A 124 -6.81 4.34 -8.92
N PRO A 125 -7.13 4.47 -7.62
CA PRO A 125 -7.86 3.45 -6.88
C PRO A 125 -9.18 3.01 -7.54
N LEU A 126 -9.90 3.93 -8.21
CA LEU A 126 -11.14 3.58 -8.91
C LEU A 126 -10.89 2.64 -10.09
N HIS A 127 -9.80 2.82 -10.85
CA HIS A 127 -9.44 1.89 -11.92
C HIS A 127 -9.29 0.47 -11.38
N TYR A 128 -8.60 0.31 -10.26
CA TYR A 128 -8.38 -0.99 -9.65
C TYR A 128 -9.65 -1.59 -9.05
N ALA A 129 -10.51 -0.79 -8.41
CA ALA A 129 -11.80 -1.27 -7.91
C ALA A 129 -12.68 -1.83 -9.04
N VAL A 130 -12.72 -1.16 -10.20
CA VAL A 130 -13.50 -1.60 -11.37
C VAL A 130 -12.89 -2.85 -12.01
N ARG A 131 -11.58 -2.85 -12.30
CA ARG A 131 -10.89 -4.03 -12.85
C ARG A 131 -11.03 -5.27 -11.97
N ALA A 132 -11.03 -5.09 -10.66
CA ALA A 132 -11.19 -6.18 -9.69
C ALA A 132 -12.67 -6.50 -9.34
N GLN A 133 -13.62 -5.85 -10.03
CA GLN A 133 -15.08 -6.05 -9.88
C GLN A 133 -15.57 -5.84 -8.43
N LYS A 134 -14.97 -4.89 -7.71
CA LYS A 134 -15.30 -4.61 -6.31
C LYS A 134 -16.43 -3.58 -6.22
N PHE A 135 -17.68 -4.04 -6.33
CA PHE A 135 -18.87 -3.18 -6.34
C PHE A 135 -18.93 -2.21 -5.16
N LEU A 136 -18.70 -2.66 -3.93
CA LEU A 136 -18.80 -1.80 -2.75
C LEU A 136 -17.73 -0.69 -2.72
N PRO A 137 -16.42 -0.98 -2.96
CA PRO A 137 -15.45 0.08 -3.17
C PRO A 137 -15.75 1.01 -4.35
N VAL A 138 -16.17 0.49 -5.51
CA VAL A 138 -16.57 1.33 -6.66
C VAL A 138 -17.66 2.31 -6.25
N ARG A 139 -18.76 1.80 -5.69
CA ARG A 139 -19.88 2.62 -5.21
C ARG A 139 -19.42 3.64 -4.17
N ARG A 140 -18.52 3.25 -3.27
CA ARG A 140 -18.03 4.16 -2.22
C ARG A 140 -17.16 5.27 -2.79
N LEU A 141 -16.19 4.93 -3.64
CA LEU A 141 -15.29 5.89 -4.29
C LEU A 141 -16.07 6.90 -5.15
N LEU A 142 -17.06 6.44 -5.93
CA LEU A 142 -17.92 7.33 -6.73
C LEU A 142 -18.73 8.30 -5.85
N ARG A 143 -19.30 7.81 -4.74
CA ARG A 143 -20.01 8.66 -3.77
C ARG A 143 -19.12 9.70 -3.11
N LEU A 144 -17.82 9.44 -3.03
CA LEU A 144 -16.83 10.36 -2.49
C LEU A 144 -16.27 11.33 -3.56
N GLY A 145 -16.75 11.25 -4.80
CA GLY A 145 -16.34 12.14 -5.88
C GLY A 145 -15.09 11.69 -6.64
N ALA A 146 -14.73 10.41 -6.60
CA ALA A 146 -13.64 9.89 -7.44
C ALA A 146 -13.95 10.09 -8.93
N SER A 147 -12.99 10.60 -9.68
CA SER A 147 -13.14 10.93 -11.10
C SER A 147 -13.33 9.67 -11.94
N THR A 148 -14.39 9.67 -12.75
CA THR A 148 -14.68 8.60 -13.72
C THR A 148 -13.96 8.79 -15.06
N ILE A 149 -13.30 9.93 -15.25
CA ILE A 149 -12.65 10.30 -16.52
C ILE A 149 -11.11 10.40 -16.41
N ALA A 150 -10.55 10.11 -15.23
CA ALA A 150 -9.11 10.11 -15.04
C ALA A 150 -8.46 9.06 -15.95
N LYS A 151 -7.57 9.46 -16.85
CA LYS A 151 -6.90 8.50 -17.75
C LYS A 151 -5.64 7.91 -17.11
N ASP A 152 -5.48 6.60 -17.24
CA ASP A 152 -4.20 5.91 -17.02
C ASP A 152 -3.23 6.16 -18.19
N LEU A 153 -2.00 5.62 -18.12
CA LEU A 153 -1.00 5.81 -19.19
C LEU A 153 -1.38 5.15 -20.52
N ASN A 154 -2.34 4.22 -20.53
CA ASN A 154 -2.87 3.62 -21.75
C ASN A 154 -4.07 4.40 -22.31
N GLY A 155 -4.48 5.48 -21.65
CA GLY A 155 -5.64 6.28 -22.03
C GLY A 155 -6.98 5.73 -21.54
N ASN A 156 -6.97 4.64 -20.76
CA ASN A 156 -8.20 4.05 -20.22
C ASN A 156 -8.75 4.91 -19.09
N THR A 157 -10.07 5.06 -19.07
CA THR A 157 -10.82 5.59 -17.92
C THR A 157 -11.18 4.45 -16.95
N PRO A 158 -11.50 4.74 -15.68
CA PRO A 158 -11.92 3.72 -14.72
C PRO A 158 -13.23 3.02 -15.10
N LEU A 159 -14.14 3.73 -15.79
CA LEU A 159 -15.41 3.24 -16.33
C LEU A 159 -15.37 3.32 -17.86
#